data_AF-A0A7Y5M8K6-F1
#
_entry.id   AF-A0A7Y5M8K6-F1
#
_cell.length_a   1.000
_cell.length_b   1.000
_cell.length_c   1.000
_cell.angle_alpha   90.00
_cell.angle_beta   90.00
_cell.angle_gamma   90.00
#
_symmetry.space_group_name_H-M   'P 1'
#
loop_
_entity.id
_entity.type
_entity.pdbx_description
1 polymer ?
#
loop_
_entity_poly.entity_id
_entity_poly.type
_entity_poly.pdbx_seq_one_letter_code
_entity_poly.pdbx_strand_id
1 'polypeptide(L)'
;EVKIFGAISEYQNKIDRAQEGGATVTLLGEVGFSSIQNLVQWFSSRFSGIFDLSGLWNEKSLPGWLYEFPNDHYSERAEARELATELVSTDQSEGSEFKALPGWVCVISESIDTIRLESFEPEVRRIIIDLRSLIECDGITLRAIYLYIMGCTLEAVINEVNPSQTIVKVTEVTRFRSRGKESWLGVADPCGYLNALVGMANLLGMNLLASKKKFVAFRLAHPYILKGVEDNGNVLSVVAYCGGWQSEPVVKCGYAPLVIGVHQHCSECGRLICSECGFCFKTCLKCVPRQTRFAKHRSNTDDDGDDFEPSASGSDIPGDLPDEYWASLGEPYFPRQ
;
A
#
# COMPACT_ATOMS: atom_id res chain seq x y z
N GLU A 1 -4.20 27.37 -3.34
CA GLU A 1 -3.88 25.96 -3.03
C GLU A 1 -3.31 25.31 -4.29
N VAL A 2 -2.23 24.52 -4.17
CA VAL A 2 -1.68 23.76 -5.29
C VAL A 2 -2.44 22.43 -5.37
N LYS A 3 -3.10 22.17 -6.50
CA LYS A 3 -3.77 20.90 -6.79
C LYS A 3 -2.89 20.02 -7.68
N ILE A 4 -2.87 18.72 -7.39
CA ILE A 4 -2.12 17.71 -8.11
C ILE A 4 -3.12 16.73 -8.70
N PHE A 5 -3.06 16.51 -10.01
CA PHE A 5 -3.93 15.58 -10.71
C PHE A 5 -3.19 14.28 -10.98
N GLY A 6 -3.81 13.18 -10.59
CA GLY A 6 -3.33 11.84 -10.87
C GLY A 6 -3.93 11.35 -12.17
N ALA A 7 -3.11 10.79 -13.04
CA ALA A 7 -3.57 10.21 -14.29
C ALA A 7 -2.74 8.96 -14.60
N ILE A 8 -3.42 7.89 -15.03
CA ILE A 8 -2.81 6.71 -15.62
C ILE A 8 -3.10 6.75 -17.11
N SER A 9 -2.10 6.48 -17.92
CA SER A 9 -2.26 6.27 -19.36
C SER A 9 -1.65 4.94 -19.74
N GLU A 10 -2.14 4.35 -20.81
CA GLU A 10 -1.44 3.24 -21.45
C GLU A 10 -0.03 3.70 -21.85
N TYR A 11 0.94 2.81 -21.66
CA TYR A 11 2.30 3.10 -22.09
C TYR A 11 2.33 3.14 -23.61
N GLN A 12 2.47 4.33 -24.18
CA GLN A 12 2.73 4.50 -25.61
C GLN A 12 4.23 4.71 -25.80
N ASN A 13 4.85 3.83 -26.60
CA ASN A 13 6.23 4.06 -27.00
C ASN A 13 6.29 5.28 -27.96
N LYS A 14 7.50 5.80 -28.26
CA LYS A 14 7.64 6.99 -29.13
C LYS A 14 7.07 6.79 -30.54
N ILE A 15 7.05 5.55 -31.02
CA ILE A 15 6.54 5.16 -32.34
C ILE A 15 5.00 5.14 -32.31
N ASP A 16 4.40 4.55 -31.27
CA ASP A 16 2.94 4.50 -31.10
C ASP A 16 2.33 5.91 -30.98
N ARG A 17 3.00 6.81 -30.23
CA ARG A 17 2.58 8.22 -30.11
C ARG A 17 2.56 8.98 -31.44
N ALA A 18 3.37 8.57 -32.40
CA ALA A 18 3.43 9.22 -33.71
C ALA A 18 2.37 8.67 -34.68
N GLN A 19 1.76 7.53 -34.37
CA GLN A 19 0.89 6.80 -35.29
C GLN A 19 -0.57 6.70 -34.83
N GLU A 20 -0.87 6.82 -33.53
CA GLU A 20 -2.22 6.67 -32.99
C GLU A 20 -2.83 7.97 -32.44
N GLY A 21 -4.16 8.09 -32.57
CA GLY A 21 -4.96 9.11 -31.87
C GLY A 21 -4.73 9.00 -30.36
N GLY A 22 -4.72 10.15 -29.67
CA GLY A 22 -4.10 10.30 -28.35
C GLY A 22 -4.46 9.22 -27.31
N ALA A 23 -3.52 8.92 -26.42
CA ALA A 23 -3.66 7.92 -25.37
C ALA A 23 -4.97 8.08 -24.59
N THR A 24 -5.66 6.97 -24.32
CA THR A 24 -6.72 6.95 -23.31
C THR A 24 -6.08 7.20 -21.94
N VAL A 25 -6.52 8.26 -21.28
CA VAL A 25 -6.05 8.65 -19.95
C VAL A 25 -7.17 8.42 -18.95
N THR A 26 -6.91 7.59 -17.94
CA THR A 26 -7.76 7.41 -16.78
C THR A 26 -7.31 8.38 -15.69
N LEU A 27 -8.19 9.30 -15.31
CA LEU A 27 -7.93 10.18 -14.16
C LEU A 27 -8.07 9.37 -12.87
N LEU A 28 -7.03 9.42 -12.02
CA LEU A 28 -7.04 8.83 -10.68
C LEU A 28 -7.69 9.73 -9.65
N GLY A 29 -7.77 11.03 -9.92
CA GLY A 29 -8.33 12.01 -9.01
C GLY A 29 -7.46 13.25 -8.85
N GLU A 30 -7.79 14.04 -7.83
CA GLU A 30 -7.04 15.21 -7.42
C GLU A 30 -6.67 15.16 -5.93
N VAL A 31 -5.58 15.85 -5.57
CA VAL A 31 -5.19 16.07 -4.17
C VAL A 31 -4.56 17.44 -3.99
N GLY A 32 -4.90 18.13 -2.90
CA GLY A 32 -4.29 19.40 -2.53
C GLY A 32 -2.96 19.18 -1.80
N PHE A 33 -1.93 19.97 -2.13
CA PHE A 33 -0.64 19.90 -1.44
C PHE A 33 -0.77 20.21 0.07
N SER A 34 -1.60 21.20 0.43
CA SER A 34 -1.93 21.53 1.83
C SER A 34 -2.55 20.36 2.57
N SER A 35 -3.43 19.61 1.90
CA SER A 35 -4.02 18.40 2.47
C SER A 35 -2.97 17.31 2.75
N ILE A 36 -2.03 17.09 1.83
CA ILE A 36 -0.91 16.16 2.06
C ILE A 36 -0.06 16.63 3.26
N GLN A 37 0.24 17.92 3.37
CA GLN A 37 1.01 18.46 4.49
C GLN A 37 0.29 18.30 5.82
N ASN A 38 -1.01 18.61 5.88
CA ASN A 38 -1.84 18.43 7.06
C ASN A 38 -1.86 16.96 7.50
N LEU A 39 -2.04 16.05 6.54
CA LEU A 39 -2.03 14.62 6.78
C LEU A 39 -0.67 14.16 7.34
N VAL A 40 0.43 14.54 6.70
CA VAL A 40 1.79 14.21 7.18
C VAL A 40 2.04 14.76 8.58
N GLN A 41 1.59 15.98 8.87
CA GLN A 41 1.73 16.60 10.18
C GLN A 41 0.93 15.83 11.24
N TRP A 42 -0.34 15.51 10.96
CA TRP A 42 -1.18 14.73 11.85
C TRP A 42 -0.54 13.35 12.13
N PHE A 43 -0.09 12.66 11.08
CA PHE A 43 0.60 11.37 11.20
C PHE A 43 1.87 11.45 12.04
N SER A 44 2.68 12.48 11.80
CA SER A 44 3.92 12.68 12.57
C SER A 44 3.63 12.97 14.03
N SER A 45 2.49 13.60 14.35
CA SER A 45 2.05 13.81 15.73
C SER A 45 1.60 12.50 16.39
N ARG A 46 0.79 11.69 15.70
CA ARG A 46 0.20 10.46 16.27
C ARG A 46 1.16 9.28 16.34
N PHE A 47 2.00 9.12 15.32
CA PHE A 47 2.94 8.00 15.17
C PHE A 47 4.40 8.46 15.25
N SER A 48 4.64 9.52 16.04
CA SER A 48 5.97 10.12 16.22
C SER A 48 7.02 9.07 16.60
N GLY A 49 8.17 9.12 15.93
CA GLY A 49 9.28 8.19 16.16
C GLY A 49 9.07 6.78 15.59
N ILE A 50 7.84 6.41 15.23
CA ILE A 50 7.52 5.08 14.69
C ILE A 50 7.49 5.08 13.17
N PHE A 51 6.88 6.10 12.54
CA PHE A 51 6.65 6.09 11.11
C PHE A 51 7.05 7.40 10.42
N ASP A 52 8.12 7.34 9.63
CA ASP A 52 8.60 8.45 8.80
C ASP A 52 7.98 8.40 7.39
N LEU A 53 7.20 9.43 7.05
CA LEU A 53 6.57 9.63 5.75
C LEU A 53 7.40 10.47 4.77
N SER A 54 8.68 10.73 5.05
CA SER A 54 9.54 11.59 4.21
C SER A 54 9.63 11.16 2.74
N GLY A 55 9.52 9.87 2.44
CA GLY A 55 9.49 9.36 1.06
C GLY A 55 8.09 9.22 0.46
N LEU A 56 7.06 9.76 1.10
CA LEU A 56 5.73 9.91 0.48
C LEU A 56 5.78 10.88 -0.70
N TRP A 57 6.52 11.99 -0.53
CA TRP A 57 6.64 13.01 -1.56
C TRP A 57 7.74 12.66 -2.55
N ASN A 58 7.36 12.52 -3.82
CA ASN A 58 8.27 12.44 -4.94
C ASN A 58 7.66 13.23 -6.09
N GLU A 59 8.37 14.29 -6.52
CA GLU A 59 7.93 15.22 -7.57
C GLU A 59 7.60 14.51 -8.89
N LYS A 60 8.17 13.32 -9.12
CA LYS A 60 7.96 12.54 -10.34
C LYS A 60 6.78 11.57 -10.25
N SER A 61 6.39 11.16 -9.04
CA SER A 61 5.37 10.12 -8.86
C SER A 61 4.79 10.16 -7.46
N LEU A 62 3.46 10.28 -7.37
CA LEU A 62 2.70 10.03 -6.15
C LEU A 62 1.96 8.70 -6.27
N PRO A 63 1.67 8.02 -5.15
CA PRO A 63 0.92 6.77 -5.20
C PRO A 63 -0.54 7.02 -5.56
N GLY A 64 -1.17 6.05 -6.23
CA GLY A 64 -2.57 6.15 -6.63
C GLY A 64 -3.54 6.33 -5.46
N TRP A 65 -3.23 5.73 -4.30
CA TRP A 65 -4.04 5.85 -3.08
C TRP A 65 -4.04 7.26 -2.45
N LEU A 66 -3.20 8.18 -2.92
CA LEU A 66 -3.15 9.56 -2.41
C LEU A 66 -4.22 10.47 -3.05
N TYR A 67 -4.76 10.08 -4.20
CA TYR A 67 -5.72 10.87 -4.96
C TYR A 67 -7.17 10.59 -4.53
N GLU A 68 -8.02 11.62 -4.64
CA GLU A 68 -9.46 11.48 -4.42
C GLU A 68 -10.25 11.72 -5.70
N PHE A 69 -11.35 11.00 -5.82
CA PHE A 69 -12.27 11.14 -6.94
C PHE A 69 -13.13 12.42 -6.80
N PRO A 70 -13.85 12.82 -7.85
CA PRO A 70 -14.89 13.84 -7.72
C PRO A 70 -15.97 13.43 -6.70
N ASN A 71 -16.62 14.41 -6.06
CA ASN A 71 -17.63 14.18 -5.02
C ASN A 71 -18.76 13.22 -5.45
N ASP A 72 -19.12 13.21 -6.73
CA ASP A 72 -20.15 12.33 -7.28
C ASP A 72 -19.83 10.83 -7.14
N HIS A 73 -18.56 10.47 -6.93
CA HIS A 73 -18.14 9.10 -6.65
C HIS A 73 -18.37 8.67 -5.19
N TYR A 74 -18.74 9.60 -4.30
CA TYR A 74 -18.91 9.35 -2.87
C TYR A 74 -20.37 9.45 -2.42
N SER A 75 -21.32 9.03 -3.26
CA SER A 75 -22.75 8.98 -2.89
C SER A 75 -22.98 8.17 -1.61
N GLU A 76 -22.22 7.10 -1.41
CA GLU A 76 -22.24 6.27 -0.20
C GLU A 76 -21.85 7.04 1.07
N ARG A 77 -21.06 8.12 0.97
CA ARG A 77 -20.68 8.95 2.12
C ARG A 77 -21.86 9.75 2.67
N ALA A 78 -22.72 10.27 1.79
CA ALA A 78 -23.94 10.96 2.20
C ALA A 78 -24.89 9.98 2.89
N GLU A 79 -25.10 8.80 2.29
CA GLU A 79 -25.91 7.73 2.86
C GLU A 79 -25.41 7.29 4.25
N ALA A 80 -24.09 7.17 4.42
CA ALA A 80 -23.49 6.82 5.70
C ALA A 80 -23.81 7.86 6.78
N ARG A 81 -23.70 9.16 6.46
CA ARG A 81 -23.97 10.26 7.40
C ARG A 81 -25.44 10.32 7.79
N GLU A 82 -26.34 10.14 6.83
CA GLU A 82 -27.78 10.09 7.09
C GLU A 82 -28.11 8.93 8.04
N LEU A 83 -27.60 7.73 7.74
CA LEU A 83 -27.82 6.54 8.57
C LEU A 83 -27.20 6.70 9.98
N ALA A 84 -26.01 7.29 10.09
CA ALA A 84 -25.40 7.58 11.38
C ALA A 84 -26.26 8.54 12.21
N THR A 85 -26.83 9.56 11.59
CA THR A 85 -27.71 10.53 12.25
C THR A 85 -29.00 9.88 12.75
N GLU A 86 -29.61 9.01 11.93
CA GLU A 86 -30.80 8.23 12.32
C GLU A 86 -30.52 7.31 13.51
N LEU A 87 -29.40 6.58 13.48
CA LEU A 87 -29.02 5.66 14.54
C LEU A 87 -28.75 6.39 15.86
N VAL A 88 -28.05 7.52 15.82
CA VAL A 88 -27.80 8.35 17.02
C VAL A 88 -29.11 8.92 17.57
N SER A 89 -30.00 9.39 16.70
CA SER A 89 -31.30 9.94 17.12
C SER A 89 -32.18 8.88 17.78
N THR A 90 -32.17 7.67 17.22
CA THR A 90 -32.92 6.52 17.76
C THR A 90 -32.40 6.13 19.15
N ASP A 91 -31.08 5.99 19.30
CA ASP A 91 -30.38 5.68 20.56
C ASP A 91 -30.73 6.70 21.67
N GLN A 92 -30.77 8.00 21.33
CA GLN A 92 -31.14 9.06 22.28
C GLN A 92 -32.62 8.99 22.69
N SER A 93 -33.52 8.68 21.75
CA SER A 93 -34.97 8.75 21.98
C SER A 93 -35.52 7.59 22.81
N GLU A 94 -34.94 6.40 22.64
CA GLU A 94 -35.44 5.19 23.29
C GLU A 94 -34.96 5.05 24.74
N GLY A 95 -34.07 5.95 25.22
CA GLY A 95 -33.66 6.07 26.63
C GLY A 95 -33.11 4.78 27.25
N SER A 96 -32.75 3.81 26.41
CA SER A 96 -32.56 2.43 26.81
C SER A 96 -31.12 2.15 27.25
N GLU A 97 -30.93 1.02 27.94
CA GLU A 97 -29.64 0.43 28.33
C GLU A 97 -28.81 -0.01 27.11
N PHE A 98 -28.62 0.89 26.14
CA PHE A 98 -28.39 0.54 24.75
C PHE A 98 -27.12 -0.26 24.44
N LYS A 99 -27.33 -1.14 23.47
CA LYS A 99 -26.31 -1.83 22.68
C LYS A 99 -25.37 -0.80 22.06
N ALA A 100 -24.07 -0.95 22.27
CA ALA A 100 -23.06 -0.03 21.75
C ALA A 100 -23.27 0.29 20.26
N LEU A 101 -23.29 1.57 19.91
CA LEU A 101 -23.38 2.02 18.53
C LEU A 101 -22.25 1.41 17.69
N PRO A 102 -22.46 1.13 16.39
CA PRO A 102 -21.37 0.68 15.53
C PRO A 102 -20.22 1.68 15.50
N GLY A 103 -18.97 1.21 15.49
CA GLY A 103 -17.80 2.09 15.52
C GLY A 103 -17.78 3.14 14.39
N TRP A 104 -18.24 2.77 13.19
CA TRP A 104 -18.30 3.70 12.06
C TRP A 104 -19.27 4.86 12.28
N VAL A 105 -20.36 4.65 13.02
CA VAL A 105 -21.31 5.71 13.42
C VAL A 105 -20.59 6.70 14.33
N CYS A 106 -19.83 6.20 15.31
CA CYS A 106 -19.06 7.03 16.23
C CYS A 106 -17.98 7.85 15.50
N VAL A 107 -17.42 7.33 14.41
CA VAL A 107 -16.41 8.04 13.62
C VAL A 107 -17.03 9.17 12.78
N ILE A 108 -18.16 8.94 12.12
CA ILE A 108 -18.70 9.92 11.15
C ILE A 108 -19.79 10.83 11.71
N SER A 109 -20.34 10.53 12.89
CA SER A 109 -21.38 11.35 13.53
C SER A 109 -20.84 12.73 13.92
N GLU A 110 -21.64 13.77 13.72
CA GLU A 110 -21.31 15.13 14.16
C GLU A 110 -21.51 15.30 15.68
N SER A 111 -22.32 14.44 16.33
CA SER A 111 -22.74 14.58 17.73
C SER A 111 -21.97 13.66 18.67
N ILE A 112 -20.63 13.68 18.64
CA ILE A 112 -19.80 12.78 19.46
C ILE A 112 -20.01 12.94 20.96
N ASP A 113 -20.28 14.17 21.43
CA ASP A 113 -20.50 14.47 22.85
C ASP A 113 -21.73 13.75 23.42
N THR A 114 -22.62 13.28 22.53
CA THR A 114 -23.80 12.49 22.91
C THR A 114 -23.53 10.99 22.93
N ILE A 115 -22.40 10.54 22.37
CA ILE A 115 -22.03 9.12 22.25
C ILE A 115 -21.13 8.74 23.44
N ARG A 116 -21.58 7.74 24.20
CA ARG A 116 -20.82 7.20 25.36
C ARG A 116 -19.70 6.28 24.92
N LEU A 117 -18.54 6.86 24.58
CA LEU A 117 -17.36 6.12 24.17
C LEU A 117 -16.79 5.20 25.28
N GLU A 118 -17.19 5.40 26.54
CA GLU A 118 -16.78 4.62 27.71
C GLU A 118 -17.20 3.15 27.62
N SER A 119 -18.22 2.85 26.81
CA SER A 119 -18.73 1.51 26.59
C SER A 119 -17.84 0.65 25.69
N PHE A 120 -16.97 1.27 24.88
CA PHE A 120 -16.08 0.57 23.97
C PHE A 120 -14.81 0.10 24.68
N GLU A 121 -14.25 -1.01 24.20
CA GLU A 121 -12.91 -1.46 24.54
C GLU A 121 -11.88 -0.32 24.36
N PRO A 122 -10.87 -0.18 25.26
CA PRO A 122 -9.89 0.90 25.16
C PRO A 122 -9.23 1.07 23.79
N GLU A 123 -8.90 -0.03 23.10
CA GLU A 123 -8.29 0.04 21.77
C GLU A 123 -9.28 0.56 20.70
N VAL A 124 -10.52 0.07 20.71
CA VAL A 124 -11.58 0.53 19.80
C VAL A 124 -11.88 2.00 20.04
N ARG A 125 -11.97 2.43 21.31
CA ARG A 125 -12.15 3.83 21.69
C ARG A 125 -11.03 4.72 21.14
N ARG A 126 -9.78 4.30 21.32
CA ARG A 126 -8.62 5.01 20.75
C ARG A 126 -8.72 5.12 19.23
N ILE A 127 -9.10 4.03 18.56
CA ILE A 127 -9.27 4.01 17.10
C ILE A 127 -10.33 5.03 16.66
N ILE A 128 -11.47 5.08 17.34
CA ILE A 128 -12.54 6.05 17.06
C ILE A 128 -12.01 7.48 17.23
N ILE A 129 -11.35 7.78 18.35
CA ILE A 129 -10.82 9.13 18.65
C ILE A 129 -9.77 9.55 17.60
N ASP A 130 -8.83 8.66 17.27
CA ASP A 130 -7.80 8.93 16.28
C ASP A 130 -8.43 9.20 14.91
N LEU A 131 -9.35 8.35 14.44
CA LEU A 131 -10.00 8.50 13.14
C LEU A 131 -10.81 9.79 13.05
N ARG A 132 -11.51 10.17 14.13
CA ARG A 132 -12.22 11.45 14.18
C ARG A 132 -11.29 12.64 14.05
N SER A 133 -10.22 12.67 14.85
CA SER A 133 -9.21 13.75 14.77
C SER A 133 -8.57 13.83 13.38
N LEU A 134 -8.32 12.68 12.75
CA LEU A 134 -7.79 12.60 11.39
C LEU A 134 -8.80 13.13 10.36
N ILE A 135 -10.08 12.79 10.50
CA ILE A 135 -11.16 13.26 9.62
C ILE A 135 -11.41 14.76 9.79
N GLU A 136 -11.28 15.30 11.00
CA GLU A 136 -11.34 16.75 11.24
C GLU A 136 -10.17 17.49 10.56
N CYS A 137 -9.02 16.82 10.43
CA CYS A 137 -7.82 17.38 9.81
C CYS A 137 -7.85 17.36 8.27
N ASP A 138 -8.30 16.26 7.67
CA ASP A 138 -8.19 16.01 6.22
C ASP A 138 -9.50 15.61 5.52
N GLY A 139 -10.58 15.43 6.30
CA GLY A 139 -11.83 14.84 5.84
C GLY A 139 -11.80 13.31 5.84
N ILE A 140 -12.92 12.71 5.44
CA ILE A 140 -13.01 11.26 5.20
C ILE A 140 -12.39 10.98 3.84
N THR A 141 -11.17 10.47 3.79
CA THR A 141 -10.40 10.31 2.54
C THR A 141 -9.74 8.93 2.48
N LEU A 142 -9.50 8.45 1.26
CA LEU A 142 -8.82 7.17 1.03
C LEU A 142 -7.44 7.18 1.65
N ARG A 143 -6.69 8.26 1.41
CA ARG A 143 -5.33 8.46 1.94
C ARG A 143 -5.28 8.47 3.47
N ALA A 144 -6.27 9.06 4.13
CA ALA A 144 -6.34 9.10 5.59
C ALA A 144 -6.51 7.69 6.17
N ILE A 145 -7.51 6.94 5.66
CA ILE A 145 -7.77 5.57 6.11
C ILE A 145 -6.58 4.66 5.79
N TYR A 146 -6.01 4.78 4.59
CA TYR A 146 -4.86 4.00 4.16
C TYR A 146 -3.66 4.20 5.10
N LEU A 147 -3.27 5.45 5.35
CA LEU A 147 -2.15 5.73 6.25
C LEU A 147 -2.46 5.29 7.68
N TYR A 148 -3.72 5.39 8.13
CA TYR A 148 -4.09 5.02 9.49
C TYR A 148 -3.94 3.52 9.73
N ILE A 149 -4.44 2.71 8.79
CA ILE A 149 -4.24 1.24 8.79
C ILE A 149 -2.74 0.91 8.80
N MET A 150 -1.93 1.59 7.97
CA MET A 150 -0.48 1.38 7.96
C MET A 150 0.15 1.75 9.31
N GLY A 151 -0.14 2.93 9.86
CA GLY A 151 0.39 3.39 11.15
C GLY A 151 0.06 2.44 12.30
N CYS A 152 -1.20 2.01 12.41
CA CYS A 152 -1.62 1.01 13.40
C CYS A 152 -0.92 -0.34 13.23
N THR A 153 -0.72 -0.78 11.98
CA THR A 153 0.03 -2.02 11.69
C THR A 153 1.45 -1.93 12.23
N LEU A 154 2.14 -0.83 11.93
CA LEU A 154 3.54 -0.64 12.32
C LEU A 154 3.69 -0.44 13.84
N GLU A 155 2.77 0.29 14.47
CA GLU A 155 2.71 0.40 15.93
C GLU A 155 2.52 -0.98 16.59
N ALA A 156 1.61 -1.82 16.08
CA ALA A 156 1.41 -3.17 16.60
C ALA A 156 2.68 -4.03 16.48
N VAL A 157 3.37 -3.95 15.34
CA VAL A 157 4.65 -4.65 15.10
C VAL A 157 5.72 -4.22 16.10
N ILE A 158 5.90 -2.93 16.35
CA ILE A 158 6.90 -2.42 17.32
C ILE A 158 6.59 -2.91 18.73
N ASN A 159 5.30 -2.97 19.07
CA ASN A 159 4.84 -3.47 20.36
C ASN A 159 4.81 -5.01 20.44
N GLU A 160 5.34 -5.71 19.43
CA GLU A 160 5.39 -7.17 19.35
C GLU A 160 3.98 -7.83 19.45
N VAL A 161 2.94 -7.10 19.04
CA VAL A 161 1.55 -7.56 18.97
C VAL A 161 1.22 -7.99 17.54
N ASN A 162 0.40 -9.04 17.38
CA ASN A 162 -0.09 -9.46 16.06
C ASN A 162 -0.95 -8.35 15.43
N PRO A 163 -0.49 -7.70 14.33
CA PRO A 163 -1.22 -6.61 13.69
C PRO A 163 -2.62 -7.01 13.23
N SER A 164 -2.85 -8.29 12.93
CA SER A 164 -4.17 -8.79 12.52
C SER A 164 -5.25 -8.47 13.54
N GLN A 165 -4.92 -8.48 14.85
CA GLN A 165 -5.88 -8.15 15.91
C GLN A 165 -6.30 -6.68 15.85
N THR A 166 -5.32 -5.77 15.73
CA THR A 166 -5.58 -4.34 15.57
C THR A 166 -6.29 -4.04 14.25
N ILE A 167 -5.91 -4.69 13.15
CA ILE A 167 -6.54 -4.49 11.84
C ILE A 167 -7.99 -4.96 11.83
N VAL A 168 -8.34 -6.03 12.53
CA VAL A 168 -9.75 -6.44 12.70
C VAL A 168 -10.54 -5.32 13.38
N LYS A 169 -10.02 -4.72 14.45
CA LYS A 169 -10.69 -3.61 15.15
C LYS A 169 -10.80 -2.35 14.30
N VAL A 170 -9.74 -1.99 13.56
CA VAL A 170 -9.80 -0.86 12.62
C VAL A 170 -10.85 -1.12 11.54
N THR A 171 -10.90 -2.35 11.01
CA THR A 171 -11.88 -2.76 9.99
C THR A 171 -13.31 -2.71 10.53
N GLU A 172 -13.54 -3.16 11.77
CA GLU A 172 -14.83 -3.09 12.45
C GLU A 172 -15.31 -1.65 12.65
N VAL A 173 -14.39 -0.74 12.99
CA VAL A 173 -14.70 0.68 13.19
C VAL A 173 -14.89 1.42 11.87
N THR A 174 -14.33 0.96 10.75
CA THR A 174 -14.34 1.70 9.48
C THR A 174 -15.28 1.13 8.43
N ARG A 175 -15.63 -0.16 8.49
CA ARG A 175 -16.56 -0.75 7.53
C ARG A 175 -18.00 -0.46 7.90
N PHE A 176 -18.76 -0.03 6.91
CA PHE A 176 -20.21 -0.05 6.97
C PHE A 176 -20.78 -0.78 5.75
N ARG A 177 -22.03 -1.22 5.88
CA ARG A 177 -22.77 -1.86 4.78
C ARG A 177 -24.02 -1.04 4.45
N SER A 178 -24.11 -0.54 3.22
CA SER A 178 -25.33 0.09 2.67
C SER A 178 -25.74 -0.66 1.41
N ARG A 179 -27.05 -0.92 1.26
CA ARG A 179 -27.63 -1.57 0.06
C ARG A 179 -26.92 -2.85 -0.40
N GLY A 180 -26.41 -3.63 0.56
CA GLY A 180 -25.69 -4.89 0.29
C GLY A 180 -24.22 -4.73 -0.14
N LYS A 181 -23.70 -3.50 -0.22
CA LYS A 181 -22.29 -3.22 -0.52
C LYS A 181 -21.55 -2.80 0.76
N GLU A 182 -20.36 -3.36 0.96
CA GLU A 182 -19.44 -2.92 2.03
C GLU A 182 -18.56 -1.78 1.52
N SER A 183 -18.35 -0.77 2.37
CA SER A 183 -17.46 0.34 2.08
C SER A 183 -16.73 0.83 3.34
N TRP A 184 -15.65 1.58 3.13
CA TRP A 184 -14.79 2.11 4.19
C TRP A 184 -15.19 3.56 4.50
N LEU A 185 -16.08 3.76 5.48
CA LEU A 185 -16.64 5.08 5.80
C LEU A 185 -17.19 5.84 4.57
N GLY A 186 -17.57 5.10 3.52
CA GLY A 186 -18.19 5.68 2.31
C GLY A 186 -17.15 6.27 1.36
N VAL A 187 -15.87 5.90 1.54
CA VAL A 187 -14.79 6.22 0.61
C VAL A 187 -14.85 5.29 -0.61
N ALA A 188 -14.76 5.88 -1.80
CA ALA A 188 -14.57 5.14 -3.03
C ALA A 188 -13.15 4.56 -3.11
N ASP A 189 -13.05 3.25 -3.26
CA ASP A 189 -11.78 2.52 -3.44
C ASP A 189 -11.87 1.58 -4.66
N PRO A 190 -11.98 2.12 -5.89
CA PRO A 190 -12.19 1.31 -7.09
C PRO A 190 -10.98 0.41 -7.42
N CYS A 191 -9.79 0.78 -6.97
CA CYS A 191 -8.56 0.00 -7.16
C CYS A 191 -8.29 -0.99 -6.02
N GLY A 192 -9.14 -1.02 -4.98
CA GLY A 192 -9.03 -1.95 -3.86
C GLY A 192 -7.78 -1.74 -2.98
N TYR A 193 -7.26 -0.52 -2.89
CA TYR A 193 -6.06 -0.18 -2.12
C TYR A 193 -6.19 -0.53 -0.64
N LEU A 194 -7.35 -0.31 -0.02
CA LEU A 194 -7.56 -0.61 1.40
C LEU A 194 -7.59 -2.11 1.67
N ASN A 195 -8.26 -2.88 0.81
CA ASN A 195 -8.29 -4.34 0.92
C ASN A 195 -6.91 -4.95 0.67
N ALA A 196 -6.18 -4.44 -0.34
CA ALA A 196 -4.80 -4.85 -0.60
C ALA A 196 -3.88 -4.52 0.59
N LEU A 197 -4.04 -3.34 1.21
CA LEU A 197 -3.29 -2.95 2.39
C LEU A 197 -3.58 -3.84 3.59
N VAL A 198 -4.84 -4.20 3.85
CA VAL A 198 -5.22 -5.14 4.92
C VAL A 198 -4.56 -6.51 4.71
N GLY A 199 -4.61 -7.03 3.48
CA GLY A 199 -3.93 -8.28 3.13
C GLY A 199 -2.43 -8.21 3.37
N MET A 200 -1.80 -7.11 2.93
CA MET A 200 -0.38 -6.85 3.14
C MET A 200 -0.03 -6.70 4.63
N ALA A 201 -0.85 -6.03 5.43
CA ALA A 201 -0.64 -5.82 6.86
C ALA A 201 -0.65 -7.15 7.63
N ASN A 202 -1.60 -8.04 7.30
CA ASN A 202 -1.66 -9.38 7.88
C ASN A 202 -0.42 -10.20 7.52
N LEU A 203 -0.05 -10.21 6.23
CA LEU A 203 1.15 -10.90 5.76
C LEU A 203 2.41 -10.36 6.44
N LEU A 204 2.50 -9.04 6.57
CA LEU A 204 3.62 -8.38 7.19
C LEU A 204 3.74 -8.75 8.66
N GLY A 205 2.63 -8.66 9.40
CA GLY A 205 2.57 -8.98 10.82
C GLY A 205 3.01 -10.40 11.13
N MET A 206 2.49 -11.38 10.39
CA MET A 206 2.86 -12.79 10.55
C MET A 206 4.36 -13.01 10.33
N ASN A 207 4.92 -12.43 9.27
CA ASN A 207 6.31 -12.66 8.90
C ASN A 207 7.30 -11.89 9.78
N LEU A 208 6.97 -10.67 10.19
CA LEU A 208 7.83 -9.88 11.07
C LEU A 208 7.97 -10.51 12.45
N LEU A 209 6.85 -10.94 13.05
CA LEU A 209 6.86 -11.64 14.33
C LEU A 209 7.63 -12.97 14.23
N ALA A 210 7.50 -13.69 13.12
CA ALA A 210 8.26 -14.92 12.89
C ALA A 210 9.78 -14.69 12.67
N SER A 211 10.16 -13.54 12.09
CA SER A 211 11.56 -13.24 11.76
C SER A 211 12.46 -13.01 12.98
N LYS A 212 11.88 -12.83 14.17
CA LYS A 212 12.57 -12.47 15.42
C LYS A 212 13.43 -11.19 15.31
N LYS A 213 13.16 -10.36 14.31
CA LYS A 213 13.81 -9.06 14.13
C LYS A 213 13.05 -8.02 14.93
N LYS A 214 13.78 -7.21 15.70
CA LYS A 214 13.19 -6.14 16.49
C LYS A 214 13.33 -4.82 15.75
N PHE A 215 12.21 -4.29 15.29
CA PHE A 215 12.15 -2.98 14.64
C PHE A 215 11.77 -1.90 15.65
N VAL A 216 12.42 -0.74 15.55
CA VAL A 216 12.17 0.42 16.42
C VAL A 216 11.53 1.58 15.67
N ALA A 217 11.66 1.61 14.35
CA ALA A 217 11.05 2.61 13.49
C ALA A 217 10.87 2.07 12.07
N PHE A 218 10.02 2.74 11.32
CA PHE A 218 9.77 2.49 9.91
C PHE A 218 9.84 3.78 9.12
N ARG A 219 10.22 3.65 7.85
CA ARG A 219 10.32 4.76 6.92
C ARG A 219 9.76 4.36 5.57
N LEU A 220 8.83 5.17 5.06
CA LEU A 220 8.43 5.12 3.67
C LEU A 220 9.56 5.74 2.84
N ALA A 221 10.38 4.93 2.17
CA ALA A 221 11.48 5.40 1.33
C ALA A 221 11.04 5.76 -0.09
N HIS A 222 9.90 5.19 -0.49
CA HIS A 222 9.16 5.42 -1.72
C HIS A 222 7.71 5.04 -1.42
N PRO A 223 6.69 5.56 -2.13
CA PRO A 223 5.29 5.20 -1.87
C PRO A 223 4.93 3.70 -1.86
N TYR A 224 5.82 2.86 -2.38
CA TYR A 224 5.67 1.40 -2.45
C TYR A 224 6.88 0.66 -1.87
N ILE A 225 7.74 1.35 -1.11
CA ILE A 225 8.91 0.75 -0.45
C ILE A 225 8.92 1.20 1.01
N LEU A 226 8.57 0.26 1.88
CA LEU A 226 8.65 0.42 3.33
C LEU A 226 9.97 -0.17 3.82
N LYS A 227 10.73 0.63 4.56
CA LYS A 227 11.93 0.20 5.27
C LYS A 227 11.67 0.14 6.76
N GLY A 228 12.28 -0.83 7.43
CA GLY A 228 12.32 -0.92 8.88
C GLY A 228 13.74 -0.64 9.37
N VAL A 229 13.84 0.05 10.50
CA VAL A 229 15.07 0.27 11.25
C VAL A 229 15.06 -0.69 12.43
N GLU A 230 16.03 -1.60 12.46
CA GLU A 230 16.25 -2.54 13.56
C GLU A 230 16.81 -1.79 14.80
N ASP A 231 16.68 -2.38 15.97
CA ASP A 231 17.22 -1.86 17.23
C ASP A 231 18.75 -1.65 17.23
N ASN A 232 19.47 -2.45 16.43
CA ASN A 232 20.90 -2.32 16.18
C ASN A 232 21.26 -1.25 15.13
N GLY A 233 20.27 -0.53 14.58
CA GLY A 233 20.45 0.53 13.58
C GLY A 233 20.49 0.05 12.13
N ASN A 234 20.41 -1.25 11.87
CA ASN A 234 20.33 -1.76 10.50
C ASN A 234 19.04 -1.32 9.82
N VAL A 235 19.12 -1.00 8.53
CA VAL A 235 17.95 -0.62 7.73
C VAL A 235 17.67 -1.71 6.69
N LEU A 236 16.50 -2.32 6.79
CA LEU A 236 16.07 -3.40 5.90
C LEU A 236 14.82 -2.99 5.13
N SER A 237 14.68 -3.48 3.90
CA SER A 237 13.40 -3.38 3.19
C SER A 237 12.43 -4.40 3.76
N VAL A 238 11.24 -3.93 4.11
CA VAL A 238 10.21 -4.69 4.83
C VAL A 238 9.06 -5.03 3.88
N VAL A 239 8.65 -4.05 3.07
CA VAL A 239 7.76 -4.24 1.92
C VAL A 239 8.37 -3.51 0.72
N ALA A 240 8.30 -4.11 -0.46
CA ALA A 240 8.73 -3.48 -1.71
C ALA A 240 7.91 -4.02 -2.90
N TYR A 241 8.18 -3.48 -4.08
CA TYR A 241 7.81 -4.08 -5.37
C TYR A 241 9.08 -4.38 -6.17
N CYS A 242 8.98 -5.31 -7.13
CA CYS A 242 10.08 -5.62 -8.03
C CYS A 242 10.15 -4.65 -9.21
N GLY A 243 11.19 -3.81 -9.23
CA GLY A 243 11.53 -2.95 -10.38
C GLY A 243 12.43 -3.62 -11.43
N GLY A 244 12.62 -4.93 -11.36
CA GLY A 244 13.46 -5.70 -12.28
C GLY A 244 12.75 -6.01 -13.60
N TRP A 245 13.47 -6.71 -14.47
CA TRP A 245 12.99 -7.16 -15.78
C TRP A 245 13.11 -8.68 -15.89
N GLN A 246 12.19 -9.29 -16.62
CA GLN A 246 12.31 -10.65 -17.12
C GLN A 246 13.01 -10.61 -18.48
N SER A 247 13.79 -11.63 -18.82
CA SER A 247 14.57 -11.66 -20.07
C SER A 247 13.74 -12.15 -21.26
N GLU A 248 12.78 -13.05 -21.04
CA GLU A 248 12.04 -13.72 -22.11
C GLU A 248 10.56 -13.87 -21.72
N PRO A 249 9.63 -13.07 -22.30
CA PRO A 249 9.92 -11.85 -23.07
C PRO A 249 10.57 -10.75 -22.22
N VAL A 250 11.26 -9.79 -22.84
CA VAL A 250 11.84 -8.63 -22.14
C VAL A 250 10.72 -7.70 -21.66
N VAL A 251 10.24 -7.95 -20.44
CA VAL A 251 9.15 -7.18 -19.81
C VAL A 251 9.52 -6.81 -18.38
N LYS A 252 8.93 -5.73 -17.85
CA LYS A 252 9.06 -5.43 -16.43
C LYS A 252 8.50 -6.59 -15.63
N CYS A 253 9.24 -7.02 -14.62
CA CYS A 253 8.82 -8.10 -13.74
C CYS A 253 7.57 -7.70 -12.98
N GLY A 254 7.58 -6.53 -12.32
CA GLY A 254 6.39 -6.00 -11.66
C GLY A 254 5.78 -7.01 -10.68
N TYR A 255 6.60 -7.79 -9.97
CA TYR A 255 6.10 -8.65 -8.90
C TYR A 255 5.92 -7.81 -7.63
N ALA A 256 4.73 -7.84 -7.04
CA ALA A 256 4.43 -7.18 -5.78
C ALA A 256 3.27 -7.87 -5.03
N PRO A 257 3.27 -7.83 -3.68
CA PRO A 257 4.31 -7.26 -2.82
C PRO A 257 5.48 -8.23 -2.60
N LEU A 258 6.69 -7.69 -2.53
CA LEU A 258 7.83 -8.33 -1.87
C LEU A 258 7.71 -8.04 -0.38
N VAL A 259 7.65 -9.08 0.45
CA VAL A 259 7.51 -8.95 1.92
C VAL A 259 8.64 -9.71 2.61
N ILE A 260 9.19 -9.09 3.66
CA ILE A 260 10.12 -9.72 4.60
C ILE A 260 9.58 -11.06 5.13
N GLY A 261 10.47 -12.02 5.41
CA GLY A 261 10.10 -13.36 5.89
C GLY A 261 9.62 -14.30 4.77
N VAL A 262 8.93 -13.77 3.75
CA VAL A 262 8.62 -14.48 2.52
C VAL A 262 9.78 -14.42 1.54
N HIS A 263 10.37 -13.23 1.38
CA HIS A 263 11.47 -12.98 0.45
C HIS A 263 12.76 -12.75 1.22
N GLN A 264 13.86 -13.30 0.68
CA GLN A 264 15.18 -13.14 1.26
C GLN A 264 15.70 -11.71 1.08
N HIS A 265 16.51 -11.22 2.02
CA HIS A 265 17.27 -9.99 1.83
C HIS A 265 18.56 -10.23 1.09
N CYS A 266 18.94 -9.26 0.27
CA CYS A 266 20.28 -9.20 -0.27
C CYS A 266 21.26 -8.75 0.83
N SER A 267 22.24 -9.59 1.14
CA SER A 267 23.29 -9.30 2.13
C SER A 267 24.11 -8.04 1.83
N GLU A 268 24.07 -7.54 0.59
CA GLU A 268 24.86 -6.40 0.13
C GLU A 268 24.11 -5.07 0.32
N CYS A 269 22.84 -5.03 -0.09
CA CYS A 269 22.07 -3.78 -0.15
C CYS A 269 20.89 -3.72 0.82
N GLY A 270 20.63 -4.78 1.59
CA GLY A 270 19.53 -4.84 2.56
C GLY A 270 18.12 -4.82 1.94
N ARG A 271 18.00 -4.94 0.62
CA ARG A 271 16.71 -5.00 -0.09
C ARG A 271 16.21 -6.42 -0.28
N LEU A 272 14.89 -6.57 -0.39
CA LEU A 272 14.25 -7.85 -0.69
C LEU A 272 14.61 -8.31 -2.11
N ILE A 273 14.81 -9.61 -2.28
CA ILE A 273 15.12 -10.27 -3.54
C ILE A 273 13.82 -10.79 -4.14
N CYS A 274 13.52 -10.39 -5.38
CA CYS A 274 12.39 -10.92 -6.12
C CYS A 274 12.57 -12.41 -6.44
N SER A 275 11.57 -13.23 -6.10
CA SER A 275 11.52 -14.66 -6.43
C SER A 275 11.36 -14.92 -7.93
N GLU A 276 10.80 -13.97 -8.68
CA GLU A 276 10.52 -14.16 -10.10
C GLU A 276 11.71 -13.86 -11.01
N CYS A 277 12.56 -12.89 -10.65
CA CYS A 277 13.66 -12.46 -11.51
C CYS A 277 14.98 -12.17 -10.79
N GLY A 278 15.07 -12.43 -9.49
CA GLY A 278 16.29 -12.22 -8.68
C GLY A 278 16.67 -10.76 -8.41
N PHE A 279 15.91 -9.79 -8.93
CA PHE A 279 16.22 -8.37 -8.75
C PHE A 279 16.09 -7.92 -7.29
N CYS A 280 17.00 -7.06 -6.83
CA CYS A 280 16.86 -6.35 -5.56
C CYS A 280 17.08 -4.83 -5.72
N PHE A 281 18.12 -4.40 -6.43
CA PHE A 281 18.42 -2.98 -6.68
C PHE A 281 19.33 -2.80 -7.91
N LYS A 282 19.14 -1.73 -8.68
CA LYS A 282 19.86 -1.47 -9.94
C LYS A 282 21.39 -1.39 -9.74
N THR A 283 21.86 -0.76 -8.65
CA THR A 283 23.30 -0.58 -8.41
C THR A 283 23.90 -1.60 -7.43
N CYS A 284 23.20 -2.71 -7.15
CA CYS A 284 23.74 -3.76 -6.29
C CYS A 284 24.64 -4.71 -7.09
N LEU A 285 25.90 -4.83 -6.67
CA LEU A 285 26.92 -5.68 -7.32
C LEU A 285 26.52 -7.16 -7.41
N LYS A 286 25.72 -7.65 -6.45
CA LYS A 286 25.21 -9.03 -6.44
C LYS A 286 23.90 -9.23 -7.22
N CYS A 287 23.34 -8.17 -7.80
CA CYS A 287 22.06 -8.23 -8.50
C CYS A 287 22.22 -8.94 -9.85
N VAL A 288 23.08 -8.42 -10.74
CA VAL A 288 23.26 -8.94 -12.10
C VAL A 288 23.60 -10.44 -12.10
N PRO A 289 24.60 -10.93 -11.33
CA PRO A 289 24.91 -12.36 -11.31
C PRO A 289 23.74 -13.23 -10.82
N ARG A 290 22.88 -12.69 -9.94
CA ARG A 290 21.69 -13.40 -9.46
C ARG A 290 20.64 -13.49 -10.54
N GLN A 291 20.33 -12.38 -11.23
CA GLN A 291 19.34 -12.38 -12.30
C GLN A 291 19.73 -13.32 -13.45
N THR A 292 21.02 -13.37 -13.82
CA THR A 292 21.52 -14.32 -14.82
C THR A 292 21.26 -15.78 -14.43
N ARG A 293 21.37 -16.14 -13.14
CA ARG A 293 21.06 -17.49 -12.66
C ARG A 293 19.56 -17.78 -12.73
N PHE A 294 18.71 -16.81 -12.39
CA PHE A 294 17.25 -16.95 -12.49
C PHE A 294 16.80 -17.18 -13.93
N ALA A 295 17.37 -16.44 -14.90
CA ALA A 295 17.07 -16.62 -16.32
C ALA A 295 17.41 -18.05 -16.80
N LYS A 296 18.59 -18.57 -16.42
CA LYS A 296 19.02 -19.93 -16.77
C LYS A 296 18.17 -21.04 -16.13
N HIS A 297 17.65 -20.82 -14.92
CA HIS A 297 16.80 -21.82 -14.27
C HIS A 297 15.43 -21.92 -14.95
N ARG A 298 14.84 -20.80 -15.37
CA ARG A 298 13.54 -20.80 -16.08
C ARG A 298 13.63 -21.48 -17.44
N SER A 299 14.68 -21.20 -18.22
CA SER A 299 14.87 -21.84 -19.52
C SER A 299 14.97 -23.37 -19.45
N ASN A 300 15.38 -23.91 -18.30
CA ASN A 300 15.52 -25.36 -18.10
C ASN A 300 14.25 -26.03 -17.56
N THR A 301 13.35 -25.30 -16.88
CA THR A 301 12.12 -25.87 -16.33
C THR A 301 10.98 -25.95 -17.35
N ASP A 302 11.10 -25.18 -18.43
CA ASP A 302 10.08 -25.13 -19.49
C ASP A 302 10.29 -26.23 -20.55
N ASP A 303 11.31 -27.09 -20.40
CA ASP A 303 11.68 -28.14 -21.37
C ASP A 303 11.35 -29.58 -20.88
N ASP A 304 10.76 -29.75 -19.70
CA ASP A 304 10.34 -31.06 -19.17
C ASP A 304 8.89 -31.43 -19.56
N GLY A 305 8.54 -31.20 -20.83
CA GLY A 305 7.36 -31.76 -21.47
C GLY A 305 7.71 -33.01 -22.27
N ASP A 306 7.51 -34.18 -21.63
CA ASP A 306 7.38 -35.53 -22.20
C ASP A 306 8.27 -35.95 -23.40
N ASP A 307 9.13 -36.94 -23.13
CA ASP A 307 9.72 -37.94 -24.04
C ASP A 307 10.59 -37.46 -25.23
N PHE A 308 11.87 -37.12 -25.02
CA PHE A 308 12.97 -37.48 -25.96
C PHE A 308 14.40 -37.18 -25.44
N GLU A 309 15.27 -38.20 -25.33
CA GLU A 309 16.73 -38.04 -25.55
C GLU A 309 16.99 -37.92 -27.07
N PRO A 310 18.05 -37.26 -27.63
CA PRO A 310 19.38 -37.07 -27.01
C PRO A 310 20.17 -35.77 -27.35
N SER A 311 21.27 -35.63 -26.61
CA SER A 311 22.63 -35.19 -27.04
C SER A 311 22.98 -33.72 -27.33
N ALA A 312 23.86 -33.22 -26.46
CA ALA A 312 25.17 -32.58 -26.70
C ALA A 312 25.32 -31.28 -27.54
N SER A 313 25.89 -30.31 -26.83
CA SER A 313 26.96 -29.37 -27.23
C SER A 313 26.60 -28.10 -28.02
N GLY A 314 27.00 -26.96 -27.42
CA GLY A 314 27.65 -25.89 -28.18
C GLY A 314 27.08 -24.47 -28.04
N SER A 315 27.98 -23.55 -27.71
CA SER A 315 28.09 -22.14 -28.14
C SER A 315 27.45 -21.00 -27.32
N ASP A 316 28.35 -20.23 -26.70
CA ASP A 316 28.54 -18.77 -26.74
C ASP A 316 27.33 -17.85 -26.94
N ILE A 317 27.07 -16.98 -25.95
CA ILE A 317 26.26 -15.77 -26.08
C ILE A 317 27.20 -14.55 -26.00
N PRO A 318 27.24 -13.65 -27.01
CA PRO A 318 28.06 -12.46 -26.95
C PRO A 318 27.32 -11.26 -26.32
N GLY A 319 28.10 -10.41 -25.64
CA GLY A 319 27.99 -8.96 -25.74
C GLY A 319 27.14 -8.24 -24.72
N ASP A 320 27.83 -7.60 -23.77
CA ASP A 320 27.31 -6.50 -22.95
C ASP A 320 26.57 -5.45 -23.81
N LEU A 321 25.34 -5.11 -23.43
CA LEU A 321 24.59 -4.01 -24.03
C LEU A 321 25.04 -2.65 -23.42
N PRO A 322 25.21 -1.59 -24.23
CA PRO A 322 25.76 -0.32 -23.77
C PRO A 322 24.88 0.39 -22.73
N ASP A 323 25.54 1.11 -21.81
CA ASP A 323 24.93 1.80 -20.66
C ASP A 323 23.84 2.84 -21.04
N GLU A 324 23.85 3.34 -22.28
CA GLU A 324 22.94 4.38 -22.78
C GLU A 324 21.51 3.89 -23.08
N TYR A 325 21.29 2.56 -23.20
CA TYR A 325 19.94 2.00 -23.39
C TYR A 325 19.11 2.05 -22.09
N TRP A 326 19.78 2.05 -20.93
CA TRP A 326 19.17 1.92 -19.59
C TRP A 326 18.64 3.23 -19.00
N ALA A 327 18.78 4.36 -19.70
CA ALA A 327 18.38 5.70 -19.24
C ALA A 327 17.03 6.18 -19.78
N SER A 328 16.38 5.44 -20.70
CA SER A 328 15.18 5.90 -21.41
C SER A 328 13.84 5.31 -20.96
N LEU A 329 13.82 4.39 -19.99
CA LEU A 329 12.63 3.62 -19.62
C LEU A 329 12.21 3.88 -18.17
N GLY A 330 11.30 4.84 -17.99
CA GLY A 330 10.71 5.27 -16.73
C GLY A 330 9.86 4.20 -16.02
N GLU A 331 9.51 4.48 -14.76
CA GLU A 331 9.06 3.65 -13.62
C GLU A 331 7.74 2.85 -13.77
N PRO A 332 7.39 1.95 -12.81
CA PRO A 332 6.42 0.87 -13.03
C PRO A 332 4.98 1.17 -12.59
N TYR A 333 4.12 0.44 -13.29
CA TYR A 333 2.66 0.39 -13.30
C TYR A 333 2.17 -0.81 -12.46
N PHE A 334 1.01 -0.67 -11.83
CA PHE A 334 0.09 -1.78 -11.50
C PHE A 334 -1.34 -1.28 -11.71
N PRO A 335 -2.27 -2.10 -12.25
CA PRO A 335 -2.37 -3.55 -12.08
C PRO A 335 -2.29 -4.37 -13.38
N ARG A 336 -1.94 -5.66 -13.26
CA ARG A 336 -2.57 -6.71 -14.08
C ARG A 336 -3.66 -7.34 -13.21
N GLN A 337 -4.92 -7.06 -13.55
CA GLN A 337 -6.06 -7.92 -13.24
C GLN A 337 -6.52 -8.55 -14.55
#